data_AF-L0WFW0-F1
#
_entry.id   AF-L0WFW0-F1
#
_cell.length_a   1.000
_cell.length_b   1.000
_cell.length_c   1.000
_cell.angle_alpha   90.00
_cell.angle_beta   90.00
_cell.angle_gamma   90.00
#
_symmetry.space_group_name_H-M   'P 1'
#
loop_
_entity.id
_entity.type
_entity.pdbx_description
1 polymer ?
#
loop_
_entity_poly.entity_id
_entity_poly.type
_entity_poly.pdbx_seq_one_letter_code
_entity_poly.pdbx_strand_id
1 'polypeptide(L)'
;MILIAGVSGPVWADDFHYSQDQFARIEGTRLCVALIAPHKGAGQQAALVDDLLRKQGLSFNARRVAQDERLWRYPRYRSQYHLIGYLIQGYKGDCVERYRGRY
;
A
#
# COMPACT_ATOMS: atom_id res chain seq x y z
N MET A 1 -19.92 -17.79 31.51
CA MET A 1 -19.31 -16.62 30.85
C MET A 1 -18.29 -17.16 29.86
N ILE A 2 -18.64 -17.23 28.57
CA ILE A 2 -17.76 -17.81 27.55
C ILE A 2 -16.79 -16.71 27.10
N LEU A 3 -15.53 -16.83 27.48
CA LEU A 3 -14.45 -16.00 26.97
C LEU A 3 -14.20 -16.41 25.50
N ILE A 4 -14.73 -15.61 24.57
CA ILE A 4 -14.33 -15.70 23.16
C ILE A 4 -12.91 -15.14 23.09
N ALA A 5 -11.93 -16.04 23.20
CA ALA A 5 -10.54 -15.73 22.87
C ALA A 5 -10.49 -15.48 21.36
N GLY A 6 -10.60 -14.20 20.97
CA GLY A 6 -10.27 -13.77 19.61
C GLY A 6 -8.83 -14.15 19.34
N VAL A 7 -8.63 -15.19 18.54
CA VAL A 7 -7.30 -15.60 18.08
C VAL A 7 -6.83 -14.54 17.09
N SER A 8 -6.26 -13.45 17.62
CA SER A 8 -5.37 -12.59 16.85
C SER A 8 -4.10 -13.41 16.61
N GLY A 9 -4.15 -14.28 15.59
CA GLY A 9 -2.98 -15.05 15.17
C GLY A 9 -1.79 -14.09 14.93
N PRO A 10 -0.56 -14.51 15.26
CA PRO A 10 0.62 -13.69 15.03
C PRO A 10 0.65 -13.21 13.57
N VAL A 11 1.22 -12.04 13.30
CA VAL A 11 1.41 -11.54 11.94
C VAL A 11 2.42 -12.47 11.25
N TRP A 12 2.05 -13.12 10.14
CA TRP A 12 2.96 -13.97 9.37
C TRP A 12 3.79 -13.04 8.47
N ALA A 13 4.70 -12.29 9.10
CA ALA A 13 5.60 -11.38 8.40
C ALA A 13 6.47 -12.10 7.35
N ASP A 14 6.65 -13.42 7.50
CA ASP A 14 7.47 -14.25 6.62
C ASP A 14 6.83 -14.54 5.25
N ASP A 15 5.52 -14.32 5.08
CA ASP A 15 4.84 -14.58 3.80
C ASP A 15 4.95 -13.40 2.81
N PHE A 16 5.26 -12.19 3.29
CA PHE A 16 5.18 -10.95 2.51
C PHE A 16 6.56 -10.35 2.25
N HIS A 17 6.71 -9.72 1.08
CA HIS A 17 7.95 -9.02 0.73
C HIS A 17 8.06 -7.64 1.36
N TYR A 18 6.92 -7.03 1.66
CA TYR A 18 6.79 -5.71 2.27
C TYR A 18 6.03 -5.82 3.58
N SER A 19 6.44 -5.02 4.57
CA SER A 19 5.62 -4.85 5.76
C SER A 19 4.26 -4.26 5.39
N GLN A 20 3.27 -4.41 6.27
CA GLN A 20 1.93 -3.83 6.07
C GLN A 20 2.01 -2.32 5.78
N ASP A 21 2.88 -1.61 6.50
CA ASP A 21 3.11 -0.18 6.32
C ASP A 21 3.72 0.15 4.96
N GLN A 22 4.77 -0.57 4.57
CA GLN A 22 5.43 -0.39 3.28
C GLN A 22 4.46 -0.67 2.12
N PHE A 23 3.70 -1.77 2.20
CA PHE A 23 2.69 -2.12 1.21
C PHE A 23 1.61 -1.03 1.11
N ALA A 24 1.09 -0.57 2.25
CA ALA A 24 0.08 0.48 2.29
C ALA A 24 0.58 1.80 1.69
N ARG A 25 1.83 2.17 1.98
CA ARG A 25 2.48 3.38 1.44
C ARG A 25 2.68 3.29 -0.08
N ILE A 26 3.09 2.13 -0.59
CA ILE A 26 3.21 1.88 -2.04
C ILE A 26 1.86 2.05 -2.72
N GLU A 27 0.82 1.35 -2.25
CA GLU A 27 -0.52 1.40 -2.86
C GLU A 27 -1.16 2.78 -2.72
N GLY A 28 -1.03 3.43 -1.56
CA GLY A 28 -1.50 4.79 -1.34
C GLY A 28 -0.85 5.79 -2.30
N THR A 29 0.46 5.65 -2.56
CA THR A 29 1.19 6.50 -3.52
C THR A 29 0.76 6.22 -4.96
N ARG A 30 0.50 4.97 -5.34
CA ARG A 30 -0.06 4.62 -6.67
C ARG A 30 -1.41 5.30 -6.91
N LEU A 31 -2.32 5.19 -5.94
CA LEU A 31 -3.63 5.84 -6.00
C LEU A 31 -3.51 7.36 -6.05
N CYS A 32 -2.61 7.94 -5.25
CA CYS A 32 -2.32 9.37 -5.28
C CYS A 32 -1.86 9.83 -6.66
N VAL A 33 -0.87 9.15 -7.27
CA VAL A 33 -0.34 9.51 -8.60
C VAL A 33 -1.41 9.41 -9.68
N ALA A 34 -2.24 8.36 -9.65
CA ALA A 34 -3.36 8.24 -10.58
C ALA A 34 -4.34 9.43 -10.49
N LEU A 35 -4.50 10.02 -9.30
CA LEU A 35 -5.36 11.17 -9.06
C LEU A 35 -4.72 12.51 -9.43
N ILE A 36 -3.45 12.72 -9.07
CA ILE A 36 -2.79 14.02 -9.27
C ILE A 36 -2.17 14.18 -10.65
N ALA A 37 -1.88 13.08 -11.35
CA ALA A 37 -1.25 13.10 -12.67
C ALA A 37 -2.03 12.25 -13.71
N PRO A 38 -3.35 12.45 -13.88
CA PRO A 38 -4.18 11.58 -14.72
C PRO A 38 -3.85 11.68 -16.21
N HIS A 39 -3.23 12.78 -16.64
CA HIS A 39 -2.80 12.98 -18.03
C HIS A 39 -1.51 12.24 -18.39
N LYS A 40 -0.78 11.72 -17.39
CA LYS A 40 0.46 10.97 -17.63
C LYS A 40 0.15 9.54 -18.04
N GLY A 41 0.90 9.01 -19.01
CA GLY A 41 0.78 7.60 -19.40
C GLY A 41 1.21 6.66 -18.26
N ALA A 42 0.78 5.40 -18.32
CA ALA A 42 1.02 4.42 -17.25
C ALA A 42 2.51 4.29 -16.86
N GLY A 43 3.44 4.32 -17.83
CA GLY A 43 4.87 4.28 -17.55
C GLY A 43 5.39 5.53 -16.82
N GLN A 44 4.88 6.71 -17.18
CA GLN A 44 5.23 7.97 -16.53
C GLN A 44 4.66 8.04 -15.11
N GLN A 45 3.43 7.54 -14.90
CA GLN A 45 2.85 7.40 -13.57
C GLN A 45 3.67 6.44 -12.70
N ALA A 46 4.07 5.28 -13.24
CA ALA A 46 4.91 4.33 -12.51
C ALA A 46 6.27 4.93 -12.11
N ALA A 47 6.90 5.69 -13.01
CA ALA A 47 8.15 6.39 -12.73
C ALA A 47 7.96 7.47 -11.63
N LEU A 48 6.84 8.20 -11.66
CA LEU A 48 6.52 9.18 -10.61
C LEU A 48 6.27 8.50 -9.26
N VAL A 49 5.57 7.37 -9.23
CA VAL A 49 5.40 6.57 -8.00
C VAL A 49 6.76 6.16 -7.42
N ASP A 50 7.66 5.64 -8.26
CA ASP A 50 9.01 5.23 -7.84
C ASP A 50 9.84 6.42 -7.31
N ASP A 51 9.80 7.59 -7.98
CA ASP A 51 10.45 8.82 -7.49
C ASP A 51 9.91 9.28 -6.13
N LEU A 52 8.58 9.35 -5.98
CA LEU A 52 7.94 9.79 -4.74
C LEU A 52 8.20 8.85 -3.57
N LEU A 53 8.27 7.54 -3.81
CA LEU A 53 8.60 6.55 -2.77
C LEU A 53 10.08 6.60 -2.40
N ARG A 54 10.99 6.76 -3.38
CA ARG A 54 12.44 6.90 -3.10
C ARG A 54 12.75 8.12 -2.24
N LYS A 55 12.04 9.23 -2.46
CA LYS A 55 12.12 10.43 -1.60
C LYS A 55 11.70 10.18 -0.15
N GLN A 56 10.97 9.10 0.10
CA GLN A 56 10.56 8.64 1.42
C GLN A 56 11.43 7.48 1.94
N GLY A 57 12.54 7.16 1.25
CA GLY A 57 13.43 6.07 1.61
C GLY A 57 12.88 4.68 1.28
N LEU A 58 11.82 4.57 0.49
CA LEU A 58 11.21 3.29 0.10
C LEU A 58 11.44 3.01 -1.38
N SER A 59 12.05 1.87 -1.68
CA SER A 59 12.09 1.31 -3.04
C SER A 59 11.24 0.04 -3.10
N PHE A 60 10.65 -0.22 -4.27
CA PHE A 60 9.82 -1.42 -4.43
C PHE A 60 10.04 -2.10 -5.77
N ASN A 61 9.66 -3.38 -5.83
CA ASN A 61 9.60 -4.17 -7.04
C ASN A 61 8.13 -4.49 -7.37
N ALA A 62 7.66 -4.07 -8.54
CA ALA A 62 6.26 -4.22 -8.92
C ALA A 62 5.76 -5.67 -8.88
N ARG A 63 6.61 -6.66 -9.22
CA ARG A 63 6.23 -8.09 -9.18
C ARG A 63 6.02 -8.58 -7.75
N ARG A 64 6.87 -8.16 -6.82
CA ARG A 64 6.74 -8.50 -5.39
C ARG A 64 5.50 -7.87 -4.78
N VAL A 65 5.21 -6.60 -5.11
CA VAL A 65 3.97 -5.95 -4.67
C VAL A 65 2.74 -6.68 -5.20
N ALA A 66 2.72 -7.07 -6.48
CA ALA A 66 1.63 -7.85 -7.04
C ALA A 66 1.48 -9.25 -6.38
N GLN A 67 2.58 -9.84 -5.91
CA GLN A 67 2.53 -11.08 -5.12
C GLN A 67 1.91 -10.85 -3.75
N ASP A 68 2.34 -9.81 -3.03
CA ASP A 68 1.79 -9.42 -1.73
C ASP A 68 0.29 -9.07 -1.87
N GLU A 69 -0.11 -8.35 -2.91
CA GLU A 69 -1.52 -8.04 -3.19
C GLU A 69 -2.38 -9.30 -3.36
N ARG A 70 -1.87 -10.31 -4.09
CA ARG A 70 -2.55 -11.59 -4.23
C ARG A 70 -2.66 -12.32 -2.89
N LEU A 71 -1.60 -12.28 -2.08
CA LEU A 71 -1.61 -12.91 -0.76
C LEU A 71 -2.68 -12.28 0.14
N TRP A 72 -2.83 -10.96 0.13
CA TRP A 72 -3.85 -10.26 0.93
C TRP A 72 -5.30 -10.69 0.62
N ARG A 73 -5.56 -11.27 -0.56
CA ARG A 73 -6.90 -11.77 -0.93
C ARG A 73 -7.27 -13.07 -0.22
N TYR A 74 -6.32 -13.78 0.39
CA TYR A 74 -6.63 -15.02 1.10
C TYR A 74 -7.39 -14.74 2.41
N PRO A 75 -8.42 -15.55 2.74
CA PRO A 75 -9.24 -15.34 3.94
C PRO A 75 -8.45 -15.25 5.24
N ARG A 76 -7.31 -15.96 5.33
CA ARG A 76 -6.43 -15.97 6.51
C ARG A 76 -5.86 -14.59 6.87
N TYR A 77 -5.81 -13.65 5.92
CA TYR A 77 -5.29 -12.30 6.15
C TYR A 77 -6.36 -11.21 6.16
N ARG A 78 -7.65 -11.58 6.11
CA ARG A 78 -8.74 -10.61 5.92
C ARG A 78 -8.76 -9.50 6.97
N SER A 79 -8.53 -9.82 8.25
CA SER A 79 -8.49 -8.83 9.33
C SER A 79 -7.33 -7.83 9.16
N GLN A 80 -6.16 -8.30 8.75
CA GLN A 80 -4.99 -7.46 8.46
C GLN A 80 -5.24 -6.59 7.23
N TYR A 81 -5.86 -7.15 6.19
CA TYR A 81 -6.18 -6.41 4.98
C TYR A 81 -7.16 -5.25 5.24
N HIS A 82 -8.10 -5.41 6.16
CA HIS A 82 -8.95 -4.28 6.60
C HIS A 82 -8.14 -3.14 7.21
N LEU A 83 -7.17 -3.44 8.09
CA LEU A 83 -6.27 -2.42 8.66
C LEU A 83 -5.41 -1.74 7.58
N ILE A 84 -4.83 -2.53 6.69
CA ILE A 84 -4.04 -2.04 5.55
C ILE A 84 -4.87 -1.10 4.68
N GLY A 85 -6.14 -1.41 4.46
CA GLY A 85 -7.06 -0.54 3.72
C GLY A 85 -7.16 0.88 4.29
N TYR A 86 -7.22 1.02 5.61
CA TYR A 86 -7.22 2.34 6.27
C TYR A 86 -5.89 3.08 6.06
N LEU A 87 -4.76 2.38 6.19
CA LEU A 87 -3.43 2.97 5.96
C LEU A 87 -3.24 3.42 4.50
N ILE A 88 -3.72 2.63 3.53
CA ILE A 88 -3.69 2.99 2.10
C ILE A 88 -4.43 4.31 1.88
N GLN A 89 -5.61 4.47 2.46
CA GLN A 89 -6.39 5.71 2.31
C GLN A 89 -5.70 6.89 2.99
N GLY A 90 -5.09 6.69 4.16
CA GLY A 90 -4.29 7.70 4.85
C GLY A 90 -3.12 8.17 3.99
N TYR A 91 -2.27 7.24 3.53
CA TYR A 91 -1.12 7.56 2.69
C TYR A 91 -1.50 8.19 1.35
N LYS A 92 -2.62 7.78 0.76
CA LYS A 92 -3.18 8.44 -0.42
C LYS A 92 -3.53 9.90 -0.10
N GLY A 93 -4.23 10.15 1.00
CA GLY A 93 -4.62 11.49 1.46
C GLY A 93 -3.41 12.41 1.66
N ASP A 94 -2.45 11.96 2.45
CA ASP A 94 -1.21 12.70 2.75
C ASP A 94 -0.43 13.04 1.47
N CYS A 95 -0.34 12.08 0.54
CA CYS A 95 0.32 12.29 -0.74
C CYS A 95 -0.43 13.31 -1.60
N VAL A 96 -1.76 13.21 -1.70
CA VAL A 96 -2.57 14.16 -2.46
C VAL A 96 -2.41 15.56 -1.87
N GLU A 97 -2.54 15.73 -0.55
CA GLU A 97 -2.39 17.03 0.11
C GLU A 97 -1.01 17.65 -0.18
N ARG A 98 0.05 16.84 -0.14
CA ARG A 98 1.41 17.31 -0.38
C ARG A 98 1.72 17.68 -1.84
N TYR A 99 1.08 17.03 -2.81
CA TYR A 99 1.46 17.14 -4.22
C TYR A 99 0.35 17.63 -5.16
N ARG A 100 -0.84 17.94 -4.64
CA ARG A 100 -1.94 18.51 -5.44
C ARG A 100 -1.49 19.80 -6.11
N GLY A 101 -1.75 19.90 -7.41
CA GLY A 101 -1.40 21.07 -8.23
C GLY A 101 0.07 21.15 -8.65
N ARG A 102 0.92 20.16 -8.31
CA ARG A 102 2.33 20.10 -8.76
C ARG A 102 2.56 19.28 -10.03
N TYR A 103 1.68 18.33 -10.36
CA TYR A 103 1.94 17.29 -11.36
C TYR A 103 0.92 17.18 -12.46
#